data_AF-A0A9D6IQI5-F1
#
_entry.id   AF-A0A9D6IQI5-F1
#
_cell.length_a   1.000
_cell.length_b   1.000
_cell.length_c   1.000
_cell.angle_alpha   90.00
_cell.angle_beta   90.00
_cell.angle_gamma   90.00
#
_symmetry.space_group_name_H-M   'P 1'
#
loop_
_entity.id
_entity.type
_entity.pdbx_description
1 polymer ?
#
loop_
_entity_poly.entity_id
_entity_poly.type
_entity_poly.pdbx_seq_one_letter_code
_entity_poly.pdbx_strand_id
1 'polypeptide(L)' 'MKQSEVEYILKDDPERVKEIRLNDGRRYRVRERERWMAGPYLVLLDERNDFTFIAYHNISAIRSLQRNGGRRSPRRQ' A
#
# COMPACT_ATOMS: atom_id res chain seq x y z
N MET A 1 13.05 19.61 4.70
CA MET A 1 11.95 18.69 5.03
C MET A 1 12.41 17.28 4.68
N LYS A 2 12.34 16.32 5.61
CA LYS A 2 12.66 14.92 5.31
C LYS A 2 11.47 14.31 4.58
N GLN A 3 11.67 13.84 3.35
CA GLN A 3 10.67 12.99 2.69
C GLN A 3 10.46 11.75 3.56
N SER A 4 9.20 11.40 3.78
CA SER A 4 8.86 10.19 4.53
C SER A 4 9.02 8.97 3.61
N GLU A 5 9.44 7.83 4.16
CA GLU A 5 9.59 6.55 3.42
C GLU A 5 8.33 6.18 2.63
N VAL A 6 7.15 6.53 3.17
CA VAL A 6 5.84 6.39 2.52
C VAL A 6 5.77 7.17 1.21
N GLU A 7 6.24 8.41 1.17
CA GLU A 7 6.20 9.23 -0.04
C GLU A 7 7.14 8.68 -1.13
N TYR A 8 8.33 8.21 -0.74
CA TYR A 8 9.27 7.59 -1.66
C TYR A 8 8.67 6.32 -2.28
N ILE A 9 8.13 5.41 -1.46
CA ILE A 9 7.55 4.16 -1.98
C ILE A 9 6.34 4.45 -2.89
N LEU A 10 5.49 5.41 -2.54
CA LEU A 10 4.32 5.73 -3.37
C LEU A 10 4.67 6.43 -4.68
N LYS A 11 5.76 7.21 -4.73
CA LYS A 11 6.17 7.95 -5.93
C LYS A 11 7.09 7.13 -6.83
N ASP A 12 8.13 6.51 -6.24
CA ASP A 12 9.23 5.89 -6.97
C ASP A 12 9.04 4.38 -7.19
N ASP A 13 8.31 3.70 -6.30
CA ASP A 13 8.11 2.24 -6.38
C ASP A 13 6.65 1.83 -6.04
N PRO A 14 5.66 2.44 -6.71
CA PRO A 14 4.27 2.27 -6.32
C PRO A 14 3.85 0.80 -6.48
N GLU A 15 4.35 0.07 -7.46
CA GLU A 15 3.99 -1.34 -7.75
C GLU A 15 4.22 -2.31 -6.59
N ARG A 16 5.14 -1.98 -5.67
CA ARG A 16 5.36 -2.78 -4.47
C ARG A 16 4.22 -2.66 -3.46
N VAL A 17 3.43 -1.61 -3.49
CA VAL A 17 2.34 -1.36 -2.54
C VAL A 17 1.18 -2.34 -2.78
N LYS A 18 0.98 -3.28 -1.85
CA LYS A 18 -0.17 -4.21 -1.86
C LYS A 18 -1.14 -4.00 -0.72
N GLU A 19 -0.66 -3.51 0.41
CA GLU A 19 -1.51 -3.19 1.54
C GLU A 19 -1.04 -1.89 2.16
N ILE A 20 -2.01 -1.03 2.49
CA ILE A 20 -1.83 0.25 3.15
C ILE A 20 -2.56 0.18 4.47
N ARG A 21 -1.88 0.57 5.54
CA ARG A 21 -2.49 0.78 6.85
C ARG A 21 -2.59 2.27 7.14
N LEU A 22 -3.74 2.70 7.60
CA LEU A 22 -3.98 4.08 7.97
C LEU A 22 -3.74 4.30 9.47
N ASN A 23 -3.66 5.56 9.89
CA ASN A 23 -3.51 5.94 11.30
C ASN A 23 -4.76 5.59 12.13
N ASP A 24 -5.94 5.56 11.51
CA ASP A 24 -7.20 5.15 12.14
C ASP A 24 -7.35 3.62 12.32
N GLY A 25 -6.32 2.85 11.92
CA GLY A 25 -6.30 1.39 12.01
C GLY A 25 -6.92 0.67 10.81
N ARG A 26 -7.51 1.37 9.85
CA ARG A 26 -8.06 0.77 8.63
C ARG A 26 -6.95 0.21 7.73
N ARG A 27 -7.32 -0.82 6.96
CA ARG A 27 -6.43 -1.50 6.02
C ARG A 27 -7.06 -1.51 4.64
N TYR A 28 -6.26 -1.16 3.64
CA TYR A 28 -6.65 -1.14 2.23
C TYR A 28 -5.76 -2.07 1.45
N ARG A 29 -6.36 -3.02 0.73
CA ARG A 29 -5.63 -3.88 -0.20
C ARG A 29 -5.61 -3.20 -1.56
N VAL A 30 -4.42 -2.92 -2.06
CA VAL A 30 -4.21 -2.23 -3.32
C VAL A 30 -3.96 -3.25 -4.41
N ARG A 31 -4.84 -3.30 -5.42
CA ARG A 31 -4.55 -4.00 -6.67
C ARG A 31 -3.93 -3.02 -7.66
N GLU A 32 -3.07 -3.54 -8.52
CA GLU A 32 -2.26 -2.73 -9.44
C GLU A 32 -3.10 -1.91 -10.42
N ARG A 33 -4.23 -2.46 -10.88
CA ARG A 33 -5.19 -1.79 -11.77
C ARG A 33 -6.04 -0.71 -11.09
N GLU A 34 -6.02 -0.66 -9.76
CA GLU A 34 -6.95 0.14 -8.95
C GLU A 34 -6.28 1.36 -8.32
N ARG A 35 -5.07 1.75 -8.77
CA ARG A 35 -4.27 2.79 -8.13
C ARG A 35 -3.85 3.91 -9.06
N TRP A 36 -4.20 5.15 -8.70
CA TRP A 36 -3.68 6.36 -9.33
C TRP A 36 -3.10 7.33 -8.29
N MET A 37 -2.20 8.22 -8.72
CA MET A 37 -1.66 9.30 -7.89
C MET A 37 -2.29 10.63 -8.29
N ALA A 38 -2.75 11.41 -7.31
CA ALA A 38 -3.30 12.74 -7.52
C ALA A 38 -2.73 13.70 -6.46
N GLY A 39 -1.65 14.40 -6.79
CA GLY A 39 -0.99 15.32 -5.86
C GLY A 39 -0.49 14.60 -4.60
N PRO A 40 -0.90 15.02 -3.38
CA PRO A 40 -0.50 14.37 -2.11
C PRO A 40 -1.37 13.15 -1.74
N TYR A 41 -2.22 12.70 -2.66
CA TYR A 41 -3.19 11.62 -2.42
C TYR A 41 -2.87 10.38 -3.25
N LEU A 42 -3.11 9.23 -2.63
CA LEU A 42 -3.32 7.97 -3.30
C LEU A 42 -4.80 7.80 -3.59
N VAL A 43 -5.15 7.52 -4.84
CA VAL A 43 -6.51 7.21 -5.26
C VAL A 43 -6.63 5.72 -5.44
N LEU A 44 -7.56 5.10 -4.71
CA LEU A 44 -7.91 3.69 -4.84
C LEU A 44 -9.31 3.55 -5.41
N LEU A 45 -9.48 2.67 -6.41
CA LEU A 45 -10.80 2.17 -6.80
C LEU A 45 -11.13 0.95 -5.95
N ASP A 46 -12.33 0.91 -5.39
CA ASP A 46 -12.84 -0.31 -4.77
C ASP A 46 -13.43 -1.28 -5.82
N GLU A 47 -13.95 -2.42 -5.35
CA GLU A 47 -14.56 -3.43 -6.20
C GLU A 47 -15.83 -2.98 -6.95
N ARG A 48 -16.40 -1.83 -6.56
CA ARG A 48 -17.59 -1.20 -7.18
C ARG A 48 -17.21 -0.06 -8.14
N ASN A 49 -15.92 0.19 -8.35
CA ASN A 49 -15.36 1.35 -9.05
C ASN A 49 -15.62 2.70 -8.34
N ASP A 50 -15.88 2.68 -7.03
CA ASP A 50 -15.94 3.91 -6.23
C ASP A 50 -14.52 4.37 -5.87
N PHE A 51 -14.30 5.70 -5.95
CA PHE A 51 -13.00 6.30 -5.66
C PHE A 51 -12.83 6.61 -4.17
N THR A 52 -11.69 6.20 -3.60
CA THR A 52 -11.25 6.57 -2.25
C THR A 52 -9.93 7.33 -2.30
N PHE A 53 -9.89 8.51 -1.70
CA PHE A 53 -8.69 9.35 -1.60
C PHE A 53 -8.03 9.16 -0.24
N ILE A 54 -6.74 8.79 -0.25
CA ILE A 54 -5.94 8.57 0.96
C ILE A 54 -4.74 9.51 0.93
N ALA A 55 -4.69 10.47 1.86
CA ALA A 55 -3.55 11.37 1.98
C ALA A 55 -2.31 10.64 2.51
N TYR A 56 -1.12 10.95 1.99
CA TYR A 56 0.13 10.27 2.39
C TYR A 56 0.43 10.39 3.88
N HIS A 57 0.11 11.53 4.50
CA HIS A 57 0.32 11.75 5.93
C HIS A 57 -0.61 10.90 6.83
N ASN A 58 -1.66 10.31 6.26
CA ASN A 58 -2.58 9.43 6.99
C ASN A 58 -2.18 7.95 6.91
N ILE A 59 -1.11 7.62 6.17
CA ILE A 59 -0.62 6.26 6.01
C ILE A 59 0.42 5.98 7.10
N SER A 60 0.12 5.00 7.96
CA SER A 60 1.02 4.56 9.02
C SER A 60 2.03 3.52 8.55
N ALA A 61 1.69 2.72 7.54
CA ALA A 61 2.57 1.69 7.01
C ALA A 61 2.15 1.26 5.59
N ILE A 62 3.15 0.84 4.81
CA ILE A 62 2.97 0.14 3.54
C ILE A 62 3.58 -1.25 3.67
N ARG A 63 2.82 -2.29 3.32
CA ARG A 63 3.39 -3.64 3.15
C ARG A 63 3.66 -3.91 1.69
N SER A 64 4.93 -4.19 1.39
CA SER A 64 5.36 -4.57 0.05
C SER A 64 4.94 -6.00 -0.28
N LEU A 65 4.83 -6.33 -1.56
CA LEU A 65 4.94 -7.71 -2.09
C LEU A 65 6.23 -8.35 -1.54
N GLN A 66 6.21 -8.93 -0.35
CA GLN A 66 7.16 -9.99 -0.08
C GLN A 66 6.77 -11.10 -1.06
N ARG A 67 7.71 -11.45 -1.94
CA ARG A 67 7.63 -12.65 -2.78
C ARG A 67 7.03 -13.77 -1.90
N ASN A 68 5.84 -14.24 -2.25
CA ASN A 68 5.39 -15.56 -1.81
C ASN A 68 6.35 -16.56 -2.44
N GLY A 69 7.50 -16.74 -1.81
CA GLY A 69 8.65 -17.43 -2.34
C GLY A 69 9.64 -17.76 -1.23
N GLY A 70 9.22 -18.66 -0.33
CA GLY A 70 10.14 -19.66 0.24
C GLY A 70 10.58 -19.49 1.70
N ARG A 71 9.76 -19.96 2.65
CA ARG A 71 10.11 -21.05 3.60
C ARG A 71 8.92 -21.31 4.54
N ARG A 72 8.07 -22.27 4.17
CA ARG A 72 7.42 -23.10 5.19
C ARG A 72 8.54 -23.94 5.81
N SER A 73 8.92 -23.64 7.05
CA SER A 73 9.74 -24.57 7.83
C SER A 73 9.02 -25.92 7.92
N PRO A 74 9.74 -27.04 7.78
CA PRO A 74 9.12 -28.36 7.83
C PRO A 74 8.52 -28.58 9.22
N ARG A 75 7.36 -29.24 9.22
CA ARG A 75 6.64 -29.71 10.40
C ARG A 75 7.62 -30.52 11.26
N ARG A 76 7.94 -30.06 12.47
CA ARG A 76 8.56 -30.91 13.49
C ARG A 76 7.50 -31.95 13.90
N GLN A 77 7.64 -33.17 13.39
CA GLN A 77 7.34 -34.37 14.17
C GLN A 77 8.61 -34.73 14.92
#